data_AF-A0A739UHI0-F1
#
_entry.id   AF-A0A739UHI0-F1
#
_cell.length_a   1.000
_cell.length_b   1.000
_cell.length_c   1.000
_cell.angle_alpha   90.00
_cell.angle_beta   90.00
_cell.angle_gamma   90.00
#
_symmetry.space_group_name_H-M   'P 1'
#
loop_
_entity.id
_entity.type
_entity.pdbx_description
1 polymer ?
#
loop_
_entity_poly.entity_id
_entity_poly.type
_entity_poly.pdbx_seq_one_letter_code
_entity_poly.pdbx_strand_id
1 'polypeptide(L)'
;MVYMKGLPLDKRYDFYYYGTRAKRPYPLWMADGIAPMGSKAIPLLRDKLSTTNSSFEKMTIIYLLSVMSVHGCYDVKSDSELFSLVMQKERELNDDNYHDYITNM
;
A
#
# COMPACT_ATOMS: atom_id res chain seq x y z
N MET A 1 -3.31 -13.98 -10.18
CA MET A 1 -1.93 -13.80 -10.70
C MET A 1 -1.04 -14.98 -10.33
N VAL A 2 -0.55 -15.75 -11.31
CA VAL A 2 0.33 -16.91 -11.07
C VAL A 2 1.80 -16.49 -10.86
N TYR A 3 2.22 -15.34 -11.39
CA TYR A 3 3.62 -14.90 -11.39
C TYR A 3 4.18 -14.39 -10.05
N MET A 4 3.34 -13.90 -9.13
CA MET A 4 3.82 -13.34 -7.85
C MET A 4 3.80 -14.34 -6.69
N LYS A 5 3.00 -15.42 -6.77
CA LYS A 5 2.74 -16.32 -5.63
C LYS A 5 3.95 -17.11 -5.13
N GLY A 6 5.02 -17.22 -5.92
CA GLY A 6 6.28 -17.88 -5.54
C GLY A 6 7.41 -16.93 -5.16
N LEU A 7 7.22 -15.61 -5.30
CA LEU A 7 8.28 -14.64 -5.01
C LEU A 7 8.34 -14.29 -3.52
N PRO A 8 9.53 -13.97 -2.99
CA PRO A 8 9.70 -13.28 -1.72
C PRO A 8 8.87 -11.98 -1.65
N LEU A 9 8.42 -11.60 -0.46
CA LEU A 9 7.51 -10.46 -0.25
C LEU A 9 8.09 -9.13 -0.77
N ASP A 10 9.39 -8.89 -0.57
CA ASP A 10 10.10 -7.73 -1.11
C ASP A 10 10.02 -7.68 -2.64
N LYS A 11 10.18 -8.83 -3.32
CA LYS A 11 10.05 -8.92 -4.78
C LYS A 11 8.63 -8.72 -5.26
N ARG A 12 7.63 -9.18 -4.51
CA ARG A 12 6.23 -8.88 -4.82
C ARG A 12 5.96 -7.38 -4.72
N TYR A 13 6.51 -6.73 -3.69
CA TYR A 13 6.44 -5.28 -3.56
C TYR A 13 7.09 -4.57 -4.74
N ASP A 14 8.29 -4.97 -5.15
CA ASP A 14 8.98 -4.37 -6.31
C ASP A 14 8.11 -4.47 -7.57
N PHE A 15 7.55 -5.65 -7.85
CA PHE A 15 6.64 -5.85 -8.99
C PHE A 15 5.39 -4.98 -8.92
N TYR A 16 4.79 -4.87 -7.74
CA TYR A 16 3.64 -3.99 -7.52
C TYR A 16 4.04 -2.53 -7.76
N TYR A 17 5.11 -2.04 -7.13
CA TYR A 17 5.59 -0.66 -7.22
C TYR A 17 5.96 -0.24 -8.65
N TYR A 18 6.74 -1.06 -9.37
CA TYR A 18 7.10 -0.75 -10.75
C TYR A 18 5.91 -0.93 -11.70
N GLY A 19 5.05 -1.90 -11.43
CA GLY A 19 3.82 -2.11 -12.20
C GLY A 19 2.82 -0.96 -12.08
N THR A 20 2.61 -0.44 -10.87
CA THR A 20 1.77 0.75 -10.63
C THR A 20 2.38 2.02 -11.20
N ARG A 21 3.71 2.11 -11.28
CA ARG A 21 4.40 3.25 -11.90
C ARG A 21 4.23 3.30 -13.42
N ALA A 22 4.17 2.14 -14.06
CA ALA A 22 4.11 2.02 -15.51
C ALA A 22 2.71 2.26 -16.11
N LYS A 23 1.63 2.12 -15.32
CA LYS A 23 0.25 2.21 -15.83
C LYS A 23 -0.69 2.90 -14.85
N ARG A 24 -1.37 3.96 -15.31
CA ARG A 24 -2.51 4.60 -14.63
C ARG A 24 -3.80 4.39 -15.45
N PRO A 25 -4.96 4.11 -14.82
CA PRO A 25 -5.19 3.92 -13.38
C PRO A 25 -4.52 2.65 -12.84
N TYR A 26 -4.26 2.63 -11.52
CA TYR A 26 -3.54 1.54 -10.86
C TYR A 26 -4.24 0.20 -11.12
N PRO A 27 -3.54 -0.83 -11.62
CA PRO A 27 -4.18 -2.09 -11.87
C PRO A 27 -4.47 -2.78 -10.54
N LEU A 28 -5.74 -2.79 -10.12
CA LEU A 28 -6.23 -3.39 -8.86
C LEU A 28 -5.70 -4.80 -8.64
N TRP A 29 -5.65 -5.60 -9.70
CA TRP A 29 -5.14 -6.98 -9.65
C TRP A 29 -3.69 -7.10 -9.18
N MET A 30 -2.85 -6.07 -9.34
CA MET A 30 -1.46 -6.13 -8.83
C MET A 30 -1.41 -6.14 -7.29
N ALA A 31 -2.39 -5.55 -6.62
CA ALA A 31 -2.48 -5.62 -5.16
C ALA A 31 -2.75 -7.05 -4.67
N ASP A 32 -3.39 -7.92 -5.46
CA ASP A 32 -3.63 -9.33 -5.12
C ASP A 32 -2.35 -10.13 -4.87
N GLY A 33 -1.20 -9.64 -5.37
CA GLY A 33 0.10 -10.24 -5.11
C GLY A 33 0.56 -10.10 -3.65
N ILE A 34 0.06 -9.08 -2.94
CA ILE A 34 0.54 -8.68 -1.61
C ILE A 34 -0.59 -8.63 -0.60
N ALA A 35 -1.73 -8.02 -0.95
CA ALA A 35 -2.82 -7.75 -0.01
C ALA A 35 -3.29 -9.01 0.76
N PRO A 36 -3.49 -10.19 0.12
CA PRO A 36 -3.88 -11.42 0.84
C PRO A 36 -2.87 -11.93 1.88
N MET A 37 -1.65 -11.41 1.90
CA MET A 37 -0.66 -11.76 2.93
C MET A 37 -0.97 -11.09 4.29
N GLY A 38 -1.86 -10.10 4.32
CA GLY A 38 -2.37 -9.49 5.54
C GLY A 38 -1.25 -8.99 6.46
N SER A 39 -1.31 -9.37 7.72
CA SER A 39 -0.33 -9.01 8.76
C SER A 39 1.12 -9.33 8.38
N LYS A 40 1.38 -10.35 7.54
CA LYS A 40 2.74 -10.71 7.10
C LYS A 40 3.37 -9.63 6.20
N ALA A 41 2.57 -8.82 5.51
CA ALA A 41 3.06 -7.75 4.67
C ALA A 41 3.38 -6.46 5.46
N ILE A 42 2.74 -6.28 6.63
CA ILE A 42 2.77 -5.03 7.38
C ILE A 42 4.17 -4.58 7.80
N PRO A 43 5.07 -5.45 8.30
CA PRO A 43 6.43 -5.01 8.66
C PRO A 43 7.16 -4.34 7.48
N LEU A 44 7.07 -4.93 6.28
CA LEU A 44 7.69 -4.36 5.07
C LEU A 44 7.02 -3.04 4.66
N LEU A 45 5.69 -3.00 4.65
CA LEU A 45 4.95 -1.81 4.22
C LEU A 45 5.16 -0.64 5.18
N ARG A 46 5.19 -0.92 6.49
CA ARG A 46 5.45 0.07 7.54
C ARG A 46 6.87 0.62 7.43
N ASP A 47 7.87 -0.23 7.24
CA ASP A 47 9.27 0.16 7.07
C ASP A 47 9.48 1.04 5.82
N LYS A 48 8.92 0.61 4.68
CA LYS A 48 9.00 1.40 3.45
C LYS A 48 8.26 2.74 3.56
N LEU A 49 7.08 2.76 4.18
CA LEU A 49 6.30 3.97 4.35
C LEU A 49 6.98 4.96 5.29
N SER A 50 7.60 4.49 6.38
CA SER A 50 8.28 5.36 7.34
C SER A 50 9.55 5.98 6.77
N THR A 51 10.27 5.25 5.92
CA THR A 51 11.57 5.65 5.37
C THR A 51 11.49 6.42 4.05
N THR A 52 10.42 6.24 3.27
CA THR A 52 10.34 6.85 1.94
C THR A 52 10.01 8.35 1.97
N ASN A 53 10.74 9.10 1.13
CA ASN A 53 10.44 10.50 0.81
C ASN A 53 9.73 10.67 -0.54
N SER A 54 9.57 9.58 -1.31
CA SER A 54 8.93 9.62 -2.63
C SER A 54 7.42 9.72 -2.48
N SER A 55 6.81 10.81 -2.96
CA SER A 55 5.34 10.96 -2.96
C SER A 55 4.64 9.82 -3.68
N PHE A 56 5.21 9.36 -4.80
CA PHE A 56 4.68 8.21 -5.54
C PHE A 56 4.71 6.91 -4.71
N GLU A 57 5.79 6.68 -3.97
CA GLU A 57 5.91 5.48 -3.14
C GLU A 57 4.97 5.53 -1.94
N LYS A 58 4.86 6.69 -1.27
CA LYS A 58 3.86 6.93 -0.21
C LYS A 58 2.46 6.60 -0.71
N MET A 59 2.05 7.19 -1.84
CA MET A 59 0.74 6.94 -2.47
C MET A 59 0.53 5.45 -2.77
N THR A 60 1.55 4.79 -3.33
CA THR A 60 1.48 3.37 -3.72
C THR A 60 1.26 2.47 -2.50
N ILE A 61 1.94 2.75 -1.39
CA ILE A 61 1.79 2.00 -0.14
C ILE A 61 0.45 2.29 0.52
N ILE A 62 0.05 3.57 0.62
CA ILE A 62 -1.24 3.96 1.21
C ILE A 62 -2.40 3.31 0.43
N TYR A 63 -2.33 3.29 -0.90
CA TYR A 63 -3.32 2.60 -1.74
C TYR A 63 -3.33 1.09 -1.50
N LEU A 64 -2.17 0.45 -1.37
CA LEU A 64 -2.13 -0.98 -1.05
C LEU A 64 -2.76 -1.28 0.32
N LEU A 65 -2.49 -0.43 1.31
CA LEU A 65 -3.09 -0.54 2.64
C LEU A 65 -4.61 -0.34 2.60
N SER A 66 -5.13 0.56 1.77
CA SER A 66 -6.59 0.74 1.63
C SER A 66 -7.25 -0.46 0.97
N VAL A 67 -6.61 -1.03 -0.07
CA VAL A 67 -7.06 -2.30 -0.65
C VAL A 67 -7.06 -3.40 0.41
N MET A 68 -6.03 -3.50 1.25
CA MET A 68 -5.99 -4.48 2.34
C MET A 68 -7.16 -4.32 3.33
N SER A 69 -7.51 -3.08 3.70
CA SER A 69 -8.68 -2.80 4.55
C SER A 69 -10.00 -3.17 3.87
N VAL A 70 -10.23 -2.68 2.65
CA VAL A 70 -11.48 -2.90 1.90
C VAL A 70 -11.74 -4.39 1.65
N HIS A 71 -10.69 -5.16 1.37
CA HIS A 71 -10.78 -6.60 1.13
C HIS A 71 -10.72 -7.45 2.41
N GLY A 72 -10.71 -6.82 3.60
CA GLY A 72 -10.67 -7.53 4.88
C GLY A 72 -9.38 -8.33 5.12
N CYS A 73 -8.30 -8.00 4.41
CA CYS A 73 -7.01 -8.68 4.54
C CYS A 73 -6.21 -8.19 5.75
N TYR A 74 -6.41 -6.93 6.15
CA TYR A 74 -5.83 -6.34 7.36
C TYR A 74 -6.64 -5.12 7.79
N ASP A 75 -6.96 -5.00 9.07
CA ASP A 75 -7.65 -3.83 9.61
C ASP A 75 -6.63 -2.75 9.98
N VAL A 76 -6.35 -1.85 9.02
CA VAL A 76 -5.40 -0.75 9.21
C VAL A 76 -5.89 0.24 10.27
N LYS A 77 -7.21 0.46 10.40
CA LYS A 77 -7.76 1.43 11.36
C LYS A 77 -7.58 0.98 12.80
N SER A 78 -7.64 -0.32 13.05
CA SER A 78 -7.42 -0.89 14.38
C SER A 78 -5.93 -0.96 14.78
N ASP A 79 -4.99 -0.88 13.83
CA ASP A 79 -3.55 -0.71 14.11
C ASP A 79 -3.21 0.77 14.27
N SER A 80 -3.27 1.27 15.50
CA SER A 80 -3.10 2.69 15.81
C SER A 80 -1.76 3.28 15.36
N GLU A 81 -0.67 2.51 15.43
CA GLU A 81 0.66 2.94 15.00
C GLU A 81 0.73 3.08 13.48
N LEU A 82 0.27 2.05 12.76
CA LEU A 82 0.25 2.08 11.30
C LEU A 82 -0.71 3.15 10.78
N PHE A 83 -1.90 3.27 11.37
CA PHE A 83 -2.88 4.28 11.00
C PHE A 83 -2.32 5.69 11.21
N SER A 84 -1.66 5.95 12.35
CA SER A 84 -1.02 7.23 12.61
C SER A 84 0.07 7.57 11.58
N LEU A 85 0.87 6.58 11.19
CA LEU A 85 1.87 6.73 10.13
C LEU A 85 1.22 7.04 8.77
N VAL A 86 0.15 6.35 8.41
CA VAL A 86 -0.61 6.61 7.18
C VAL A 86 -1.14 8.05 7.17
N MET A 87 -1.80 8.49 8.24
CA MET A 87 -2.32 9.86 8.37
C MET A 87 -1.21 10.92 8.35
N GLN A 88 -0.04 10.63 8.93
CA GLN A 88 1.11 11.52 8.85
C GLN A 88 1.60 11.65 7.40
N LYS A 89 1.86 10.52 6.73
CA LYS A 89 2.42 10.49 5.37
C LYS A 89 1.46 11.02 4.33
N GLU A 90 0.15 10.88 4.54
CA GLU A 90 -0.87 11.46 3.68
C GLU A 90 -0.92 12.98 3.78
N ARG A 91 -0.84 13.57 4.98
CA ARG A 91 -0.70 15.02 5.15
C ARG A 91 0.55 15.59 4.49
N GLU A 92 1.63 14.82 4.42
CA GLU A 92 2.85 15.21 3.69
C GLU A 92 2.65 15.22 2.15
N LEU A 93 1.61 14.58 1.61
CA LEU A 93 1.39 14.52 0.16
C LEU A 93 0.87 15.84 -0.43
N ASN A 94 0.27 16.74 0.37
CA ASN A 94 -0.11 18.11 -0.03
C ASN A 94 -0.78 18.22 -1.43
N ASP A 95 -1.60 17.24 -1.81
CA ASP A 95 -2.20 17.14 -3.14
C ASP A 95 -3.70 16.84 -3.00
N ASP A 96 -4.54 17.83 -3.32
CA ASP A 96 -6.01 17.84 -3.15
C ASP A 96 -6.72 16.68 -3.89
N ASN A 97 -6.05 15.99 -4.80
CA ASN A 97 -6.61 14.87 -5.57
C ASN A 97 -6.62 13.51 -4.83
N TYR A 98 -6.05 13.40 -3.63
CA TYR A 98 -5.73 12.09 -3.03
C TYR A 98 -6.37 11.83 -1.66
N HIS A 99 -7.22 12.72 -1.15
CA HIS A 99 -7.95 12.52 0.11
C HIS A 99 -8.89 11.30 0.10
N ASP A 100 -9.35 10.83 -1.07
CA ASP A 100 -10.37 9.77 -1.19
C ASP A 100 -9.91 8.38 -0.72
N TYR A 101 -8.60 8.11 -0.63
CA TYR A 101 -8.11 6.76 -0.28
C TYR A 101 -8.23 6.44 1.21
N ILE A 102 -8.22 7.46 2.08
CA ILE A 102 -8.38 7.28 3.53
C ILE A 102 -9.85 7.13 3.91
N THR A 103 -10.76 7.82 3.22
CA THR A 103 -12.20 7.71 3.47
C THR A 103 -12.74 6.29 3.26
N ASN A 104 -12.06 5.50 2.42
CA ASN A 104 -12.42 4.13 2.08
C ASN A 104 -11.62 3.05 2.85
N MET A 105 -10.58 3.43 3.60
CA MET A 105 -10.05 2.58 4.69
C MET A 105 -11.10 2.47 5.78
#